data_AF-A0A1J4Q533-F1
#
_entry.id   AF-A0A1J4Q533-F1
#
_cell.length_a   1.000
_cell.length_b   1.000
_cell.length_c   1.000
_cell.angle_alpha   90.00
_cell.angle_beta   90.00
_cell.angle_gamma   90.00
#
_symmetry.space_group_name_H-M   'P 1'
#
loop_
_entity.id
_entity.type
_entity.pdbx_description
1 polymer ?
#
loop_
_entity_poly.entity_id
_entity_poly.type
_entity_poly.pdbx_seq_one_letter_code
_entity_poly.pdbx_strand_id
1 'polypeptide(L)' 'MPAHVHASGVDGPASRGKVTVDTAFAGAMYAMVPAASVGLRVRPQDVTALTAVSREIRDGTRRRPRRRAFAGR' A
#
# COMPACT_ATOMS: atom_id res chain seq x y z
N MET A 1 -5.22 -20.45 -9.16
CA MET A 1 -5.83 -19.12 -9.36
C MET A 1 -4.76 -18.19 -9.91
N PRO A 2 -5.01 -17.45 -11.00
CA PRO A 2 -4.05 -16.49 -11.53
C PRO A 2 -3.95 -15.25 -10.63
N ALA A 3 -2.74 -14.70 -10.50
CA ALA A 3 -2.51 -13.43 -9.82
C ALA A 3 -2.90 -12.25 -10.75
N HIS A 4 -3.44 -11.17 -10.18
CA HIS A 4 -3.76 -9.95 -10.94
C HIS A 4 -3.52 -8.68 -10.11
N VAL A 5 -3.15 -7.59 -10.79
CA VAL A 5 -3.09 -6.26 -10.19
C VAL A 5 -4.51 -5.76 -9.96
N HIS A 6 -4.81 -5.33 -8.75
CA HIS A 6 -6.12 -4.79 -8.36
C HIS A 6 -6.19 -3.28 -8.60
N ALA A 7 -5.15 -2.54 -8.22
CA ALA A 7 -5.01 -1.11 -8.49
C ALA A 7 -3.53 -0.71 -8.39
N SER A 8 -3.11 0.27 -9.17
CA SER A 8 -1.75 0.81 -9.13
C SER A 8 -1.75 2.32 -8.98
N GLY A 9 -0.68 2.87 -8.41
CA GLY A 9 -0.52 4.33 -8.36
C GLY A 9 -1.42 5.03 -7.34
N VAL A 10 -1.96 4.33 -6.34
CA VAL A 10 -2.94 4.90 -5.43
C VAL A 10 -2.24 5.62 -4.28
N ASP A 11 -2.52 6.91 -4.10
CA ASP A 11 -2.05 7.66 -2.92
C ASP A 11 -2.54 6.99 -1.64
N GLY A 12 -1.63 6.61 -0.75
CA GLY A 12 -1.89 6.03 0.56
C GLY A 12 -1.47 6.98 1.69
N PRO A 13 -2.20 6.98 2.83
CA PRO A 13 -1.76 7.70 4.01
C PRO A 13 -0.57 6.97 4.66
N ALA A 14 0.48 7.72 5.00
CA ALA A 14 1.51 7.28 5.92
C ALA A 14 2.06 8.46 6.73
N SER A 15 2.38 8.21 7.99
CA SER A 15 2.92 9.19 8.96
C SER A 15 4.25 9.76 8.52
N ARG A 16 4.94 9.08 7.61
CA ARG A 16 6.24 9.45 7.04
C ARG A 16 6.16 10.14 5.69
N GLY A 17 4.96 10.53 5.24
CA GLY A 17 4.73 11.22 3.96
C GLY A 17 3.68 10.52 3.10
N LYS A 18 3.28 11.16 2.01
CA LYS A 18 2.39 10.52 1.01
C LYS A 18 3.16 9.41 0.31
N VAL A 19 2.54 8.23 0.21
CA VAL A 19 3.12 7.08 -0.48
C VAL A 19 2.23 6.67 -1.64
N THR A 20 2.84 6.13 -2.67
CA THR A 20 2.12 5.46 -3.76
C THR A 20 2.04 3.97 -3.45
N VAL A 21 0.84 3.41 -3.55
CA VAL A 21 0.53 2.02 -3.21
C VAL A 21 0.02 1.29 -4.44
N ASP A 22 0.63 0.15 -4.72
CA ASP A 22 0.10 -0.84 -5.67
C ASP A 22 -0.54 -1.98 -4.91
N THR A 23 -1.67 -2.49 -5.40
CA THR A 23 -2.41 -3.60 -4.79
C THR A 23 -2.60 -4.72 -5.79
N ALA A 24 -2.46 -5.96 -5.33
CA ALA A 24 -2.61 -7.15 -6.15
C ALA A 24 -3.30 -8.26 -5.37
N PHE A 25 -4.03 -9.12 -6.09
CA PHE A 25 -4.60 -10.32 -5.53
C PHE A 25 -3.83 -11.56 -6.04
N ALA A 26 -3.34 -12.36 -5.10
CA ALA A 26 -2.62 -13.60 -5.37
C ALA A 26 -2.88 -14.63 -4.26
N GLY A 27 -4.15 -14.99 -4.05
CA GLY A 27 -4.58 -15.83 -2.91
C GLY A 27 -4.80 -15.06 -1.61
N ALA A 28 -4.25 -13.84 -1.53
CA ALA A 28 -4.59 -12.80 -0.56
C ALA A 28 -4.47 -11.42 -1.23
N MET A 29 -4.98 -10.38 -0.57
CA MET A 29 -4.73 -8.99 -0.98
C MET A 29 -3.38 -8.51 -0.46
N TYR A 30 -2.55 -8.01 -1.37
CA TYR A 30 -1.24 -7.44 -1.07
C TYR A 30 -1.26 -5.95 -1.38
N ALA A 31 -0.54 -5.18 -0.56
CA ALA A 31 -0.22 -3.77 -0.79
C ALA A 31 1.30 -3.62 -0.83
N MET A 32 1.81 -3.01 -1.89
CA MET A 32 3.23 -2.85 -2.17
C MET A 32 3.58 -1.36 -2.20
N VAL A 33 4.65 -1.01 -1.49
CA VAL A 33 5.15 0.38 -1.35
C VAL A 33 6.68 0.33 -1.36
N PRO A 34 7.38 1.19 -2.13
CA PRO A 34 8.83 1.31 -2.05
C PRO A 34 9.26 1.77 -0.65
N ALA A 35 10.12 1.02 0.05
CA ALA A 35 10.57 1.38 1.40
C ALA A 35 11.25 2.77 1.45
N ALA A 36 11.98 3.13 0.39
CA ALA A 36 12.62 4.44 0.27
C ALA A 36 11.62 5.61 0.27
N SER A 37 10.37 5.39 -0.19
CA SER A 37 9.33 6.43 -0.19
C SER A 37 8.88 6.85 1.22
N VAL A 38 9.17 6.02 2.22
CA VAL A 38 8.96 6.32 3.65
C VAL A 38 10.27 6.53 4.39
N GLY A 39 11.38 6.75 3.68
CA GLY A 39 12.69 6.98 4.29
C GLY A 39 13.29 5.76 5.01
N LEU A 40 12.88 4.54 4.65
CA LEU A 40 13.36 3.29 5.26
C LEU A 40 14.07 2.40 4.22
N ARG A 41 14.79 1.38 4.69
CA ARG A 41 15.34 0.29 3.86
C ARG A 41 14.90 -1.06 4.41
N VAL A 42 14.84 -2.09 3.56
CA VAL A 42 14.57 -3.46 4.00
C VAL A 42 15.84 -4.06 4.60
N ARG A 43 16.04 -3.83 5.89
CA ARG A 43 17.17 -4.34 6.67
C ARG A 43 16.75 -4.61 8.12
N PRO A 44 17.45 -5.49 8.87
CA PRO A 44 17.06 -5.86 10.23
C PRO A 44 16.85 -4.68 11.18
N GLN A 45 17.68 -3.63 11.04
CA GLN A 45 17.65 -2.44 11.90
C GLN A 45 16.36 -1.62 11.75
N ASP A 46 15.70 -1.70 10.60
CA ASP A 46 14.50 -0.91 10.29
C ASP A 46 13.20 -1.71 10.52
N VAL A 47 13.25 -3.00 10.90
CA VAL A 47 12.08 -3.89 10.98
C VAL A 47 10.97 -3.34 11.87
N THR A 48 11.29 -2.72 13.00
CA THR A 48 10.31 -2.10 13.89
C THR A 48 9.59 -0.94 13.19
N ALA A 49 10.34 -0.07 12.51
CA ALA A 49 9.76 1.06 11.77
C ALA A 49 8.95 0.59 10.55
N LEU A 50 9.42 -0.43 9.83
CA LEU A 50 8.71 -1.07 8.71
C LEU A 50 7.40 -1.71 9.18
N THR A 51 7.40 -2.38 10.33
CA THR A 51 6.19 -2.99 10.91
C THR A 51 5.17 -1.93 11.30
N ALA A 52 5.61 -0.82 11.89
CA ALA A 52 4.73 0.27 12.27
C ALA A 52 4.06 0.91 11.04
N VAL A 53 4.86 1.29 10.03
CA VAL A 53 4.33 1.97 8.83
C VAL A 53 3.48 1.03 7.96
N SER A 54 3.82 -0.25 7.86
CA SER A 54 3.01 -1.21 7.10
C SER A 54 1.63 -1.43 7.71
N ARG A 55 1.51 -1.44 9.05
CA ARG A 55 0.21 -1.49 9.74
C ARG A 55 -0.61 -0.25 9.47
N GLU A 56 0.00 0.93 9.52
CA GLU A 56 -0.65 2.18 9.19
C GLU A 56 -1.22 2.17 7.76
N ILE A 57 -0.39 1.81 6.77
CA ILE A 57 -0.79 1.74 5.36
C ILE A 57 -1.94 0.75 5.16
N ARG A 58 -1.84 -0.44 5.78
CA ARG A 58 -2.87 -1.48 5.71
C ARG A 58 -4.20 -0.96 6.27
N ASP A 59 -4.17 -0.33 7.44
CA ASP A 59 -5.37 0.15 8.12
C ASP A 59 -6.00 1.33 7.37
N GLY A 60 -5.17 2.23 6.80
CA GLY A 60 -5.63 3.31 5.91
C GLY A 60 -6.25 2.82 4.61
N THR A 61 -5.69 1.75 4.02
CA THR A 61 -6.22 1.14 2.79
C THR A 61 -7.58 0.47 3.02
N ARG A 62 -7.77 -0.19 4.16
CA ARG A 62 -9.06 -0.81 4.53
C ARG A 62 -10.19 0.19 4.72
N ARG A 63 -9.87 1.41 5.18
CA ARG A 63 -10.87 2.42 5.58
C ARG A 63 -11.33 3.33 4.43
N ARG A 64 -10.89 3.12 3.19
CA ARG A 64 -11.36 3.95 2.07
C ARG A 64 -12.81 3.59 1.69
N PRO A 65 -13.74 4.55 1.64
CA PRO A 65 -15.05 4.32 1.03
C PRO A 65 -14.83 3.95 -0.44
N ARG A 66 -15.60 2.97 -0.93
CA ARG A 66 -15.57 2.55 -2.35
C ARG A 66 -15.75 3.78 -3.23
N ARG A 67 -14.67 4.28 -3.81
CA ARG A 67 -14.76 5.33 -4.82
C ARG A 67 -15.38 4.66 -6.04
N ARG A 68 -16.61 5.05 -6.41
CA ARG A 68 -17.23 4.67 -7.68
C ARG A 68 -16.21 5.01 -8.77
N ALA A 69 -15.69 4.00 -9.45
CA ALA A 69 -14.89 4.22 -10.63
C ALA A 69 -15.73 5.02 -11.64
N PHE A 70 -15.12 6.06 -12.18
CA PHE A 70 -15.68 6.92 -13.21
C PHE A 70 -16.25 6.08 -14.36
N ALA A 71 -17.50 6.38 -14.73
CA ALA A 71 -18.00 6.11 -16.07
C ALA A 71 -17.29 7.03 -17.06
N GLY A 72 -16.94 6.50 -18.23
CA GLY A 72 -16.51 7.26 -19.41
C GLY A 72 -15.02 7.14 -19.73
N ARG A 73 -14.64 6.20 -20.60
CA ARG A 73 -14.64 6.39 -22.06
C ARG A 73 -14.57 5.03 -22.76
#